data_AF-A0A3P7CHI6-F1
#
_entry.id   AF-A0A3P7CHI6-F1
#
_cell.length_a   1.000
_cell.length_b   1.000
_cell.length_c   1.000
_cell.angle_alpha   90.00
_cell.angle_beta   90.00
_cell.angle_gamma   90.00
#
_symmetry.space_group_name_H-M   'P 1'
#
loop_
_entity.id
_entity.type
_entity.pdbx_description
1 polymer ?
#
loop_
_entity_poly.entity_id
_entity_poly.type
_entity_poly.pdbx_seq_one_letter_code
_entity_poly.pdbx_strand_id
1 'polypeptide(L)'
;MFSYKFCCPSVLLSLNFWKPVRKLLSAGTFFFARETSSGMPFDLTLSIQNYHLSSDFRFLWNKGLMAAISRVGICPTKWLTPLICGQFDVKTVYSGSNQSRVGLVSRISTEHPGTRFNVRGVNDDGDVANFVETEQVCRSFSLSLRGTVPLFWEQPGIQVGSHKIKLSRLPNTSLQAFQRHFADILSRYGETVIINLMGSKEGEALLSAAYKEHLQMSDYAVGDCSNSIAYHHFDYHAKVTSQNFENLQAFLVKMSPQLHAWDFFHMDGSEVKRLQKGVVSRLFRLYNTLLLPGLFVIQLGILS
;
A
#
# COMPACT_ATOMS: atom_id res chain seq x y z
N MET A 1 1.29 2.77 -22.45
CA MET A 1 1.99 1.85 -21.53
C MET A 1 1.22 0.55 -21.47
N PHE A 2 1.88 -0.58 -21.73
CA PHE A 2 1.33 -1.90 -21.47
C PHE A 2 2.10 -2.52 -20.30
N SER A 3 1.37 -3.09 -19.35
CA SER A 3 1.95 -3.93 -18.31
C SER A 3 1.82 -5.39 -18.72
N TYR A 4 2.87 -6.15 -18.46
CA TYR A 4 2.93 -7.56 -18.75
C TYR A 4 2.89 -8.32 -17.44
N LYS A 5 2.02 -9.33 -17.39
CA LYS A 5 1.99 -10.29 -16.29
C LYS A 5 3.18 -11.23 -16.44
N PHE A 6 3.96 -11.40 -15.39
CA PHE A 6 5.05 -12.38 -15.41
C PHE A 6 4.48 -13.80 -15.55
N CYS A 7 4.92 -14.52 -16.57
CA CYS A 7 4.60 -15.93 -16.77
C CYS A 7 5.87 -16.76 -16.61
N CYS A 8 5.85 -17.74 -15.70
CA CYS A 8 6.98 -18.64 -15.48
C CYS A 8 7.22 -19.52 -16.73
N PRO A 9 8.43 -19.52 -17.33
CA PRO A 9 8.76 -20.38 -18.47
C PRO A 9 8.52 -21.86 -18.19
N SER A 10 8.00 -22.60 -19.18
CA SER A 10 7.69 -24.04 -19.06
C SER A 10 8.88 -24.91 -18.68
N VAL A 11 10.10 -24.49 -19.05
CA VAL A 11 11.36 -25.16 -18.72
C VAL A 11 11.66 -25.15 -17.21
N LEU A 12 11.25 -24.10 -16.48
CA LEU A 12 11.39 -24.06 -15.02
C LEU A 12 10.31 -24.90 -14.31
N LEU A 13 9.25 -25.29 -15.03
CA LEU A 13 8.16 -26.10 -14.49
C LEU A 13 8.49 -27.61 -14.45
N SER A 14 9.56 -28.07 -15.11
CA SER A 14 9.93 -29.48 -15.18
C SER A 14 10.80 -29.97 -14.00
N LEU A 15 11.34 -29.06 -13.18
CA LEU A 15 12.24 -29.40 -12.07
C LEU A 15 11.47 -29.50 -10.73
N ASN A 16 11.27 -30.73 -10.24
CA ASN A 16 10.50 -31.05 -9.03
C ASN A 16 11.05 -30.44 -7.72
N PHE A 17 12.29 -29.95 -7.70
CA PHE A 17 12.95 -29.39 -6.52
C PHE A 17 12.40 -28.01 -6.07
N TRP A 18 11.67 -27.30 -6.94
CA TRP A 18 11.31 -25.88 -6.72
C TRP A 18 9.82 -25.62 -6.54
N LYS A 19 9.05 -26.57 -5.98
CA LYS A 19 7.58 -26.44 -5.83
C LYS A 19 7.13 -25.12 -5.17
N PRO A 20 7.73 -24.64 -4.06
CA PRO A 20 7.32 -23.38 -3.44
C PRO A 20 7.59 -22.15 -4.31
N VAL A 21 8.76 -22.10 -4.97
CA VAL A 21 9.15 -21.01 -5.88
C VAL A 21 8.25 -21.01 -7.11
N ARG A 22 7.94 -22.17 -7.67
CA ARG A 22 6.99 -22.31 -8.77
C ARG A 22 5.60 -21.79 -8.37
N LYS A 23 5.10 -22.20 -7.20
CA LYS A 23 3.81 -21.72 -6.70
C LYS A 23 3.79 -20.20 -6.56
N LEU A 24 4.88 -19.60 -6.08
CA LEU A 24 5.03 -18.16 -5.97
C LEU A 24 5.01 -17.47 -7.34
N LEU A 25 5.87 -17.89 -8.27
CA LEU A 25 5.98 -17.28 -9.61
C LEU A 25 4.71 -17.47 -10.44
N SER A 26 3.97 -18.56 -10.23
CA SER A 26 2.69 -18.83 -10.89
C SER A 26 1.49 -18.17 -10.20
N ALA A 27 1.67 -17.46 -9.08
CA ALA A 27 0.57 -16.80 -8.37
C ALA A 27 -0.06 -15.65 -9.16
N GLY A 28 0.62 -15.15 -10.19
CA GLY A 28 0.10 -14.11 -11.07
C GLY A 28 0.04 -12.72 -10.43
N THR A 29 0.91 -12.46 -9.45
CA THR A 29 0.99 -11.21 -8.68
C THR A 29 2.20 -10.35 -9.08
N PHE A 30 2.98 -10.77 -10.07
CA PHE A 30 4.18 -10.06 -10.51
C PHE A 30 3.94 -9.35 -11.84
N PHE A 31 4.32 -8.07 -11.88
CA PHE A 31 4.12 -7.20 -13.02
C PHE A 31 5.39 -6.44 -13.36
N PHE A 32 5.59 -6.21 -14.64
CA PHE A 32 6.59 -5.30 -15.20
C PHE A 32 5.98 -4.55 -16.37
N ALA A 33 6.53 -3.39 -16.70
CA ALA A 33 6.11 -2.63 -17.87
C ALA A 33 7.29 -2.34 -18.78
N ARG A 34 6.97 -2.09 -20.05
CA ARG A 34 7.91 -1.58 -21.05
C ARG A 34 7.27 -0.44 -21.80
N GLU A 35 8.08 0.51 -22.20
CA GLU A 35 7.65 1.59 -23.07
C GLU A 35 7.34 1.03 -24.47
N THR A 36 6.23 1.47 -25.06
CA THR A 36 5.79 0.96 -26.36
C THR A 36 6.64 1.47 -27.53
N SER A 37 7.17 2.68 -27.42
CA SER A 37 8.01 3.33 -28.43
C SER A 37 9.44 2.77 -28.44
N SER A 38 10.10 2.73 -27.29
CA SER A 38 11.52 2.35 -27.16
C SER A 38 11.75 0.88 -26.82
N GLY A 39 10.73 0.17 -26.28
CA GLY A 39 10.88 -1.18 -25.73
C GLY A 39 11.64 -1.26 -24.41
N MET A 40 12.11 -0.12 -23.90
CA MET A 40 12.87 -0.03 -22.66
C MET A 40 12.01 -0.37 -21.44
N PRO A 41 12.58 -0.95 -20.37
CA PRO A 41 11.87 -1.17 -19.12
C PRO A 41 11.25 0.13 -18.61
N PHE A 42 9.96 0.08 -18.27
CA PHE A 42 9.29 1.15 -17.53
C PHE A 42 9.24 0.75 -16.07
N ASP A 43 9.78 1.59 -15.20
CA ASP A 43 9.93 1.26 -13.79
C ASP A 43 8.61 1.43 -13.04
N LEU A 44 7.88 0.32 -12.89
CA LEU A 44 6.66 0.27 -12.11
C LEU A 44 6.89 0.41 -10.61
N THR A 45 8.12 0.45 -10.10
CA THR A 45 8.38 0.65 -8.67
C THR A 45 8.07 2.07 -8.22
N LEU A 46 8.20 3.05 -9.12
CA LEU A 46 7.98 4.46 -8.86
C LEU A 46 6.51 4.86 -9.05
N SER A 47 6.04 5.78 -8.21
CA SER A 47 4.82 6.53 -8.50
C SER A 47 5.10 7.55 -9.60
N ILE A 48 4.05 7.94 -10.32
CA ILE A 48 4.17 8.92 -11.38
C ILE A 48 4.70 10.25 -10.84
N GLN A 49 4.37 10.62 -9.60
CA GLN A 49 4.87 11.84 -8.96
C GLN A 49 6.39 11.78 -8.74
N ASN A 50 6.93 10.58 -8.57
CA ASN A 50 8.35 10.31 -8.34
C ASN A 50 9.09 9.84 -9.60
N TYR A 51 8.56 10.12 -10.80
CA TYR A 51 9.14 9.70 -12.09
C TYR A 51 10.57 10.19 -12.34
N HIS A 52 11.01 11.23 -11.63
CA HIS A 52 12.34 11.83 -11.73
C HIS A 52 13.39 11.08 -10.90
N LEU A 53 12.99 10.15 -10.04
CA LEU A 53 13.89 9.29 -9.27
C LEU A 53 14.34 8.08 -10.10
N SER A 54 15.35 7.37 -9.62
CA SER A 54 15.90 6.20 -10.31
C SER A 54 15.02 4.96 -10.19
N SER A 55 14.81 4.46 -8.98
CA SER A 55 13.94 3.33 -8.65
C SER A 55 13.55 3.37 -7.17
N ASP A 56 12.37 2.86 -6.84
CA ASP A 56 11.99 2.62 -5.45
C ASP A 56 12.32 1.18 -5.04
N PHE A 57 13.44 1.00 -4.34
CA PHE A 57 13.92 -0.32 -3.89
C PHE A 57 13.00 -1.01 -2.88
N ARG A 58 12.04 -0.28 -2.30
CA ARG A 58 11.02 -0.86 -1.43
C ARG A 58 10.10 -1.76 -2.23
N PHE A 59 9.78 -1.37 -3.47
CA PHE A 59 8.89 -2.12 -4.35
C PHE A 59 9.60 -3.00 -5.40
N LEU A 60 10.94 -2.92 -5.49
CA LEU A 60 11.74 -3.75 -6.38
C LEU A 60 11.87 -5.20 -5.87
N TRP A 61 10.92 -6.05 -6.24
CA TRP A 61 10.82 -7.42 -5.76
C TRP A 61 12.03 -8.29 -6.13
N ASN A 62 12.53 -8.15 -7.36
CA ASN A 62 13.67 -8.94 -7.83
C ASN A 62 15.04 -8.38 -7.40
N LYS A 63 15.12 -7.39 -6.49
CA LYS A 63 16.40 -6.85 -6.01
C LYS A 63 17.32 -7.92 -5.42
N GLY A 64 16.76 -8.85 -4.63
CA GLY A 64 17.52 -9.93 -3.99
C GLY A 64 18.10 -10.94 -4.99
N LEU A 65 17.41 -11.16 -6.11
CA LEU A 65 17.89 -12.04 -7.19
C LEU A 65 19.12 -11.45 -7.89
N MET A 66 19.28 -10.12 -7.85
CA MET A 66 20.41 -9.42 -8.44
C MET A 66 21.60 -9.26 -7.50
N ALA A 67 21.47 -9.65 -6.22
CA ALA A 67 22.49 -9.44 -5.21
C ALA A 67 23.80 -10.15 -5.55
N ALA A 68 23.75 -11.39 -6.06
CA ALA A 68 24.93 -12.15 -6.45
C ALA A 68 25.71 -11.46 -7.60
N ILE A 69 24.98 -10.93 -8.58
CA ILE A 69 25.56 -10.26 -9.75
C ILE A 69 26.14 -8.89 -9.36
N SER A 70 25.44 -8.17 -8.49
CA SER A 70 25.91 -6.88 -7.98
C SER A 70 27.18 -7.03 -7.14
N ARG A 71 27.29 -8.12 -6.35
CA ARG A 71 28.47 -8.42 -5.52
C ARG A 71 29.76 -8.65 -6.33
N VAL A 72 29.64 -9.12 -7.57
CA VAL A 72 30.79 -9.28 -8.48
C VAL A 72 31.09 -8.00 -9.29
N GLY A 73 30.48 -6.86 -8.93
CA GLY A 73 30.73 -5.56 -9.54
C GLY A 73 29.98 -5.32 -10.86
N ILE A 74 29.08 -6.21 -11.27
CA ILE A 74 28.30 -6.05 -12.50
C ILE A 74 27.03 -5.28 -12.17
N CYS A 75 26.86 -4.10 -12.77
CA CYS A 75 25.66 -3.29 -12.62
C CYS A 75 24.51 -3.87 -13.47
N PRO A 76 23.42 -4.39 -12.85
CA PRO A 76 22.36 -5.06 -13.59
C PRO A 76 21.41 -4.07 -14.29
N THR A 77 21.48 -2.78 -13.98
CA THR A 77 20.48 -1.76 -14.38
C THR A 77 20.21 -1.68 -15.87
N LYS A 78 21.18 -2.03 -16.73
CA LYS A 78 21.02 -1.98 -18.20
C LYS A 78 20.11 -3.06 -18.78
N TRP A 79 19.96 -4.20 -18.10
CA TRP A 79 19.15 -5.34 -18.55
C TRP A 79 18.11 -5.76 -17.50
N LEU A 80 18.16 -5.15 -16.31
CA LEU A 80 17.19 -5.35 -15.27
C LEU A 80 15.82 -4.89 -15.77
N THR A 81 14.85 -5.79 -15.67
CA THR A 81 13.44 -5.43 -15.75
C THR A 81 12.92 -5.32 -14.31
N PRO A 82 12.61 -4.11 -13.82
CA PRO A 82 12.03 -3.94 -12.50
C PRO A 82 10.73 -4.75 -12.39
N LEU A 83 10.66 -5.61 -11.37
CA LEU A 83 9.47 -6.38 -11.08
C LEU A 83 8.84 -5.88 -9.78
N ILE A 84 7.57 -5.53 -9.83
CA ILE A 84 6.76 -5.30 -8.64
C ILE A 84 5.97 -6.57 -8.27
N CYS A 85 5.65 -6.72 -7.00
CA CYS A 85 4.63 -7.63 -6.52
C CYS A 85 3.39 -6.82 -6.14
N GLY A 86 2.20 -7.26 -6.56
CA GLY A 86 0.94 -6.57 -6.25
C GLY A 86 -0.11 -6.78 -7.33
N GLN A 87 -0.65 -5.69 -7.86
CA GLN A 87 -1.76 -5.71 -8.82
C GLN A 87 -1.60 -4.59 -9.84
N PHE A 88 -1.94 -4.88 -11.10
CA PHE A 88 -2.04 -3.90 -12.17
C PHE A 88 -3.30 -4.20 -12.98
N ASP A 89 -4.24 -3.26 -13.00
CA ASP A 89 -5.48 -3.40 -13.76
C ASP A 89 -5.80 -2.10 -14.50
N VAL A 90 -6.33 -2.21 -15.71
CA VAL A 90 -6.86 -1.07 -16.46
C VAL A 90 -8.26 -1.43 -16.90
N LYS A 91 -9.24 -0.60 -16.55
CA LYS A 91 -10.63 -0.76 -16.95
C LYS A 91 -11.11 0.46 -17.71
N THR A 92 -11.89 0.22 -18.74
CA THR A 92 -12.64 1.27 -19.43
C THR A 92 -13.96 1.49 -18.68
N VAL A 93 -14.21 2.74 -18.28
CA VAL A 93 -15.44 3.21 -17.65
C VAL A 93 -16.22 4.06 -18.65
N TYR A 94 -17.52 3.88 -18.69
CA TYR A 94 -18.44 4.62 -19.55
C TYR A 94 -19.35 5.50 -18.70
N SER A 95 -19.48 6.76 -19.06
CA SER A 95 -20.38 7.73 -18.42
C SER A 95 -21.14 8.47 -19.52
N GLY A 96 -22.37 8.03 -19.78
CA GLY A 96 -23.14 8.47 -20.94
C GLY A 96 -22.41 8.16 -22.25
N SER A 97 -22.17 9.20 -23.06
CA SER A 97 -21.39 9.10 -24.30
C SER A 97 -19.87 9.17 -24.09
N ASN A 98 -19.41 9.47 -22.87
CA ASN A 98 -17.98 9.60 -22.59
C ASN A 98 -17.38 8.26 -22.19
N GLN A 99 -16.22 7.95 -22.75
CA GLN A 99 -15.39 6.82 -22.35
C GLN A 99 -14.13 7.34 -21.64
N SER A 100 -13.74 6.69 -20.55
CA SER A 100 -12.49 6.97 -19.83
C SER A 100 -11.81 5.68 -19.42
N ARG A 101 -10.47 5.67 -19.34
CA ARG A 101 -9.71 4.52 -18.83
C ARG A 101 -9.25 4.84 -17.42
N VAL A 102 -9.49 3.92 -16.50
CA VAL A 102 -9.01 3.97 -15.13
C VAL A 102 -8.02 2.83 -14.94
N GLY A 103 -6.78 3.18 -14.66
CA GLY A 103 -5.72 2.28 -14.24
C GLY A 103 -5.62 2.23 -12.71
N LEU A 104 -5.25 1.07 -12.18
CA LEU A 104 -4.92 0.88 -10.78
C LEU A 104 -3.61 0.10 -10.72
N VAL A 105 -2.61 0.70 -10.08
CA VAL A 105 -1.31 0.07 -9.83
C VAL A 105 -1.14 -0.06 -8.33
N SER A 106 -0.97 -1.27 -7.83
CA SER A 106 -0.68 -1.54 -6.41
C SER A 106 0.62 -2.31 -6.29
N ARG A 107 1.50 -1.84 -5.41
CA ARG A 107 2.86 -2.36 -5.22
C ARG A 107 3.06 -2.67 -3.74
N ILE A 108 3.54 -3.87 -3.45
CA ILE A 108 3.77 -4.37 -2.08
C ILE A 108 5.24 -4.17 -1.73
N SER A 109 5.53 -3.55 -0.58
CA SER A 109 6.90 -3.36 -0.11
C SER A 109 7.57 -4.70 0.21
N THR A 110 8.88 -4.71 0.01
CA THR A 110 9.81 -5.82 0.23
C THR A 110 10.67 -5.65 1.48
N GLU A 111 10.49 -4.56 2.24
CA GLU A 111 11.29 -4.22 3.43
C GLU A 111 10.93 -5.09 4.63
N HIS A 112 9.64 -5.34 4.85
CA HIS A 112 9.15 -6.32 5.83
C HIS A 112 8.37 -7.46 5.16
N PRO A 113 9.06 -8.36 4.44
CA PRO A 113 8.42 -9.39 3.65
C PRO A 113 7.89 -10.51 4.55
N GLY A 114 6.69 -10.97 4.24
CA GLY A 114 6.09 -12.11 4.92
C GLY A 114 4.70 -12.40 4.42
N THR A 115 4.23 -13.64 4.62
CA THR A 115 2.87 -13.98 4.25
C THR A 115 1.89 -13.36 5.26
N ARG A 116 0.67 -13.06 4.81
CA ARG A 116 -0.42 -12.48 5.64
C ARG A 116 -0.60 -13.21 6.97
N PHE A 117 -0.28 -14.50 7.07
CA PHE A 117 -0.46 -15.28 8.29
C PHE A 117 0.80 -15.45 9.14
N ASN A 118 1.99 -15.12 8.62
CA ASN A 118 3.25 -15.34 9.30
C ASN A 118 3.89 -14.06 9.83
N VAL A 119 3.64 -12.92 9.19
CA VAL A 119 4.27 -11.64 9.56
C VAL A 119 3.22 -10.55 9.70
N ARG A 120 3.23 -9.90 10.85
CA ARG A 120 2.31 -8.84 11.29
C ARG A 120 3.11 -7.78 12.03
N GLY A 121 2.55 -6.57 12.12
CA GLY A 121 3.18 -5.48 12.83
C GLY A 121 4.33 -4.82 12.08
N VAL A 122 5.14 -4.12 12.87
CA VAL A 122 6.32 -3.35 12.45
C VAL A 122 7.60 -4.11 12.84
N ASN A 123 8.68 -3.92 12.08
CA ASN A 123 10.03 -4.30 12.48
C ASN A 123 10.73 -3.17 13.27
N ASP A 124 11.98 -3.40 13.67
CA ASP A 124 12.79 -2.39 14.38
C ASP A 124 13.09 -1.14 13.53
N ASP A 125 13.14 -1.26 12.21
CA ASP A 125 13.45 -0.16 11.29
C ASP A 125 12.24 0.75 11.02
N GLY A 126 11.02 0.34 11.41
CA GLY A 126 9.78 1.08 11.16
C GLY A 126 8.99 0.58 9.94
N ASP A 127 9.44 -0.51 9.32
CA ASP A 127 8.77 -1.12 8.18
C ASP A 127 7.62 -2.02 8.63
N VAL A 128 6.44 -1.80 8.05
CA VAL A 128 5.25 -2.57 8.39
C VAL A 128 5.01 -3.70 7.40
N ALA A 129 4.53 -4.83 7.90
CA ALA A 129 4.22 -5.98 7.09
C ALA A 129 3.06 -5.66 6.12
N ASN A 130 3.13 -6.16 4.89
CA ASN A 130 2.11 -5.91 3.85
C ASN A 130 1.86 -4.41 3.60
N PHE A 131 2.88 -3.57 3.68
CA PHE A 131 2.79 -2.19 3.19
C PHE A 131 2.53 -2.19 1.69
N VAL A 132 1.51 -1.46 1.24
CA VAL A 132 1.09 -1.35 -0.15
C VAL A 132 0.89 0.10 -0.50
N GLU A 133 1.51 0.51 -1.59
CA GLU A 133 1.22 1.76 -2.27
C GLU A 133 0.28 1.49 -3.44
N THR A 134 -0.85 2.20 -3.47
CA THR A 134 -1.84 2.09 -4.54
C THR A 134 -2.02 3.43 -5.24
N GLU A 135 -1.74 3.44 -6.53
CA GLU A 135 -1.87 4.56 -7.43
C GLU A 135 -3.05 4.33 -8.38
N GLN A 136 -3.98 5.28 -8.40
CA GLN A 136 -5.08 5.33 -9.34
C GLN A 136 -4.75 6.30 -10.46
N VAL A 137 -4.87 5.83 -11.70
CA VAL A 137 -4.57 6.57 -12.92
C VAL A 137 -5.87 6.82 -13.67
N CYS A 138 -6.29 8.07 -13.81
CA CYS A 138 -7.40 8.47 -14.67
C CYS A 138 -6.96 9.69 -15.49
N ARG A 139 -7.77 10.77 -15.52
CA ARG A 139 -7.32 12.10 -15.97
C ARG A 139 -6.31 12.72 -14.98
N SER A 140 -6.39 12.30 -13.73
CA SER A 140 -5.56 12.68 -12.60
C SER A 140 -4.95 11.43 -11.96
N PHE A 141 -3.92 11.64 -11.14
CA PHE A 141 -3.23 10.57 -10.43
C PHE A 141 -3.38 10.77 -8.92
N SER A 142 -3.90 9.76 -8.23
CA SER A 142 -4.05 9.78 -6.78
C SER A 142 -3.39 8.56 -6.14
N LEU A 143 -2.70 8.82 -5.03
CA LEU A 143 -1.95 7.84 -4.27
C LEU A 143 -2.63 7.57 -2.93
N SER A 144 -2.66 6.31 -2.54
CA SER A 144 -3.15 5.89 -1.23
C SER A 144 -2.28 4.78 -0.66
N LEU A 145 -2.19 4.74 0.67
CA LEU A 145 -1.39 3.74 1.37
C LEU A 145 -2.31 2.72 2.06
N ARG A 146 -1.76 1.53 2.25
CA ARG A 146 -2.34 0.48 3.06
C ARG A 146 -1.23 -0.26 3.79
N GLY A 147 -1.44 -0.53 5.07
CA GLY A 147 -0.47 -1.30 5.86
C GLY A 147 -1.14 -2.06 7.00
N THR A 148 -0.33 -2.80 7.74
CA THR A 148 -0.73 -3.33 9.06
C THR A 148 -0.55 -2.26 10.14
N VAL A 149 -1.07 -2.51 11.34
CA VAL A 149 -0.89 -1.61 12.50
C VAL A 149 0.62 -1.53 12.80
N PRO A 150 1.23 -0.33 12.86
CA PRO A 150 2.68 -0.13 13.04
C PRO A 150 3.12 -0.34 14.50
N LEU A 151 2.75 -1.48 15.08
CA LEU A 151 3.12 -1.90 16.42
C LEU A 151 3.73 -3.29 16.37
N PHE A 152 4.46 -3.69 17.41
CA PHE A 152 4.91 -5.07 17.55
C PHE A 152 3.76 -5.92 18.08
N TRP A 153 3.16 -6.72 17.22
CA TRP A 153 2.06 -7.59 17.61
C TRP A 153 2.01 -8.87 16.78
N GLU A 154 1.47 -9.89 17.40
CA GLU A 154 1.34 -11.22 16.84
C GLU A 154 -0.07 -11.76 17.04
N GLN A 155 -0.40 -12.76 16.23
CA GLN A 155 -1.65 -13.48 16.35
C GLN A 155 -1.36 -14.98 16.39
N PRO A 156 -1.13 -15.55 17.59
CA PRO A 156 -0.85 -16.97 17.73
C PRO A 156 -2.07 -17.82 17.36
N GLY A 157 -1.87 -18.78 16.46
CA GLY A 157 -2.85 -19.79 16.07
C GLY A 157 -3.79 -19.35 14.94
N ILE A 158 -3.62 -19.96 13.75
CA ILE A 158 -4.53 -19.84 12.59
C ILE A 158 -5.65 -20.88 12.72
N GLN A 159 -6.26 -21.00 13.90
CA GLN A 159 -7.51 -21.77 14.04
C GLN A 159 -8.68 -20.81 13.87
N VAL A 160 -9.65 -21.21 13.04
CA VAL A 160 -10.87 -20.45 12.77
C VAL A 160 -11.55 -20.14 14.11
N GLY A 161 -11.56 -18.87 14.52
CA GLY A 161 -12.15 -18.41 15.78
C GLY A 161 -11.16 -17.90 16.85
N SER A 162 -9.85 -18.13 16.71
CA SER A 162 -8.86 -17.51 17.62
C SER A 162 -8.51 -16.09 17.17
N HIS A 163 -9.17 -15.10 17.78
CA HIS A 163 -8.90 -13.67 17.61
C HIS A 163 -7.93 -13.12 18.67
N LYS A 164 -7.18 -13.99 19.35
CA LYS A 164 -6.26 -13.57 20.41
C LYS A 164 -5.06 -12.85 19.79
N ILE A 165 -5.11 -11.53 19.81
CA ILE A 165 -3.99 -10.66 19.45
C ILE A 165 -3.18 -10.39 20.70
N LYS A 166 -1.86 -10.40 20.56
CA LYS A 166 -0.92 -10.03 21.62
C LYS A 166 0.01 -8.95 21.12
N LEU A 167 0.23 -7.93 21.95
CA LEU A 167 1.33 -6.99 21.75
C LEU A 167 2.61 -7.68 22.22
N SER A 168 3.60 -7.77 21.34
CA SER A 168 4.83 -8.54 21.56
C SER A 168 5.90 -7.73 22.29
N ARG A 169 5.75 -6.41 22.40
CA ARG A 169 6.72 -5.52 23.06
C ARG A 169 6.02 -4.47 23.93
N LEU A 170 6.79 -3.91 24.86
CA LEU A 170 6.35 -2.83 25.74
C LEU A 170 6.10 -1.53 24.93
N PRO A 171 5.17 -0.65 25.38
CA PRO A 171 4.81 0.57 24.66
C PRO A 171 6.01 1.46 24.30
N ASN A 172 6.92 1.72 25.25
CA ASN A 172 8.08 2.59 25.02
C ASN A 172 9.02 2.06 23.92
N THR A 173 9.21 0.74 23.85
CA THR A 173 10.02 0.11 22.81
C THR A 173 9.31 0.13 21.45
N SER A 174 7.99 -0.03 21.45
CA SER A 174 7.18 0.04 20.24
C SER A 174 7.04 1.47 19.68
N LEU A 175 7.11 2.49 20.55
CA LEU A 175 6.99 3.90 20.17
C LEU A 175 8.09 4.35 19.21
N GLN A 176 9.33 3.87 19.36
CA GLN A 176 10.43 4.25 18.47
C GLN A 176 10.19 3.74 17.03
N ALA A 177 9.79 2.48 16.87
CA ALA A 177 9.46 1.92 15.56
C ALA A 177 8.23 2.62 14.95
N PHE A 178 7.25 2.95 15.78
CA PHE A 178 6.08 3.74 15.39
C PHE A 178 6.48 5.13 14.86
N GLN A 179 7.37 5.83 15.57
CA GLN A 179 7.86 7.14 15.17
C GLN A 179 8.63 7.09 13.86
N ARG A 180 9.49 6.08 13.68
CA ARG A 180 10.23 5.83 12.42
C ARG A 180 9.28 5.60 11.26
N HIS A 181 8.26 4.76 11.45
CA HIS A 181 7.26 4.47 10.43
C HIS A 181 6.57 5.75 9.91
N PHE A 182 6.12 6.62 10.81
CA PHE A 182 5.45 7.86 10.40
C PHE A 182 6.39 8.96 9.94
N ALA A 183 7.64 9.00 10.45
CA ALA A 183 8.68 9.86 9.89
C ALA A 183 8.90 9.52 8.41
N ASP A 184 9.00 8.23 8.09
CA ASP A 184 9.13 7.74 6.72
C ASP A 184 7.94 8.16 5.85
N ILE A 185 6.71 7.88 6.31
CA ILE A 185 5.50 8.23 5.58
C ILE A 185 5.41 9.74 5.31
N LEU A 186 5.60 10.57 6.34
CA LEU A 186 5.50 12.02 6.22
C LEU A 186 6.57 12.58 5.28
N SER A 187 7.79 12.03 5.34
CA SER A 187 8.89 12.49 4.49
C SER A 187 8.66 12.20 3.00
N ARG A 188 8.00 11.08 2.67
CA ARG A 188 7.81 10.63 1.28
C ARG A 188 6.50 11.10 0.67
N TYR A 189 5.44 11.16 1.47
CA TYR A 189 4.08 11.36 0.98
C TYR A 189 3.45 12.66 1.46
N GLY A 190 4.13 13.40 2.34
CA GLY A 190 3.61 14.63 2.94
C GLY A 190 2.55 14.34 4.01
N GLU A 191 1.53 15.18 4.06
CA GLU A 191 0.48 15.08 5.08
C GLU A 191 -0.20 13.70 5.05
N THR A 192 -0.58 13.18 6.22
CA THR A 192 -1.17 11.84 6.30
C THR A 192 -2.33 11.81 7.26
N VAL A 193 -3.36 11.04 6.88
CA VAL A 193 -4.48 10.68 7.75
C VAL A 193 -4.56 9.17 7.89
N ILE A 194 -4.77 8.72 9.13
CA ILE A 194 -5.02 7.33 9.44
C ILE A 194 -6.51 7.08 9.39
N ILE A 195 -6.93 6.13 8.55
CA ILE A 195 -8.28 5.57 8.57
C ILE A 195 -8.19 4.13 9.06
N ASN A 196 -8.59 3.93 10.32
CA ASN A 196 -8.69 2.61 10.91
C ASN A 196 -10.06 2.00 10.58
N LEU A 197 -10.07 0.92 9.81
CA LEU A 197 -11.29 0.17 9.44
C LEU A 197 -11.49 -1.10 10.26
N MET A 198 -10.70 -1.31 11.32
CA MET A 198 -10.82 -2.48 12.19
C MET A 198 -12.14 -2.48 12.95
N GLY A 199 -12.64 -3.68 13.23
CA GLY A 199 -13.87 -3.87 13.98
C GLY A 199 -13.71 -3.55 15.46
N SER A 200 -14.83 -3.39 16.14
CA SER A 200 -14.86 -3.05 17.57
C SER A 200 -14.86 -4.27 18.50
N LYS A 201 -14.50 -5.47 17.99
CA LYS A 201 -14.55 -6.73 18.75
C LYS A 201 -13.15 -7.19 19.21
N GLU A 202 -13.07 -7.64 20.46
CA GLU A 202 -11.93 -8.33 21.08
C GLU A 202 -10.54 -7.79 20.66
N GLY A 203 -9.74 -8.58 19.94
CA GLY A 203 -8.37 -8.25 19.56
C GLY A 203 -8.26 -7.02 18.66
N GLU A 204 -9.22 -6.79 17.76
CA GLU A 204 -9.21 -5.60 16.88
C GLU A 204 -9.46 -4.31 17.67
N ALA A 205 -10.26 -4.37 18.74
CA ALA A 205 -10.44 -3.26 19.67
C ALA A 205 -9.16 -3.00 20.47
N LEU A 206 -8.48 -4.04 20.95
CA LEU A 206 -7.19 -3.92 21.65
C LEU A 206 -6.13 -3.27 20.77
N LEU A 207 -5.97 -3.71 19.51
CA LEU A 207 -5.04 -3.08 18.58
C LEU A 207 -5.42 -1.64 18.24
N SER A 208 -6.72 -1.36 18.07
CA SER A 208 -7.20 0.00 17.79
C SER A 208 -6.89 0.95 18.95
N ALA A 209 -7.06 0.48 20.19
CA ALA A 209 -6.75 1.24 21.39
C ALA A 209 -5.23 1.50 21.50
N ALA A 210 -4.42 0.44 21.38
CA ALA A 210 -2.96 0.56 21.42
C ALA A 210 -2.42 1.47 20.32
N TYR A 211 -2.97 1.39 19.11
CA TYR A 211 -2.57 2.24 18.00
C TYR A 211 -2.86 3.72 18.29
N LYS A 212 -4.07 4.02 18.77
CA LYS A 212 -4.45 5.37 19.16
C LYS A 212 -3.55 5.90 20.29
N GLU A 213 -3.26 5.08 21.29
CA GLU A 213 -2.36 5.42 22.40
C GLU A 213 -0.95 5.78 21.89
N HIS A 214 -0.37 4.96 21.00
CA HIS A 214 0.96 5.24 20.43
C HIS A 214 0.98 6.53 19.61
N LEU A 215 -0.09 6.82 18.86
CA LEU A 215 -0.20 8.10 18.16
C LEU A 215 -0.22 9.28 19.14
N GLN A 216 -0.96 9.17 20.24
CA GLN A 216 -1.00 10.22 21.27
C GLN A 216 0.33 10.40 22.02
N MET A 217 1.11 9.32 22.19
CA MET A 217 2.43 9.38 22.82
C MET A 217 3.53 9.83 21.84
N SER A 218 3.27 9.83 20.54
CA SER A 218 4.24 10.20 19.51
C SER A 218 4.28 11.70 19.25
N ASP A 219 5.32 12.16 18.58
CA ASP A 219 5.48 13.55 18.14
C ASP A 219 4.42 13.99 17.11
N TYR A 220 3.55 13.09 16.67
CA TYR A 220 2.52 13.33 15.64
C TYR A 220 1.11 13.47 16.22
N ALA A 221 0.98 13.60 17.54
CA ALA A 221 -0.30 13.85 18.19
C ALA A 221 -0.94 15.15 17.69
N VAL A 222 -2.29 15.18 17.67
CA VAL A 222 -3.04 16.36 17.23
C VAL A 222 -2.91 17.46 18.29
N GLY A 223 -2.22 18.55 17.95
CA GLY A 223 -2.07 19.73 18.81
C GLY A 223 -0.63 20.18 19.07
N ASP A 224 0.36 19.32 18.83
CA ASP A 224 1.75 19.58 19.27
C ASP A 224 2.72 20.05 18.16
N CYS A 225 2.38 19.91 16.87
CA CYS A 225 3.29 20.30 15.77
C CYS A 225 2.59 20.46 14.40
N SER A 226 3.34 20.98 13.40
CA SER A 226 2.90 21.10 12.00
C SER A 226 2.67 19.75 11.29
N ASN A 227 3.15 18.65 11.87
CA ASN A 227 3.12 17.30 11.28
C ASN A 227 2.12 16.37 11.99
N SER A 228 1.09 16.94 12.61
CA SER A 228 0.08 16.14 13.31
C SER A 228 -0.64 15.19 12.36
N ILE A 229 -0.88 13.95 12.80
CA ILE A 229 -1.57 12.93 12.02
C ILE A 229 -2.98 12.75 12.55
N ALA A 230 -3.98 13.04 11.71
CA ALA A 230 -5.37 12.80 12.06
C ALA A 230 -5.69 11.30 12.09
N TYR A 231 -6.54 10.89 13.04
CA TYR A 231 -6.94 9.50 13.21
C TYR A 231 -8.47 9.37 13.20
N HIS A 232 -8.97 8.53 12.30
CA HIS A 232 -10.40 8.24 12.17
C HIS A 232 -10.65 6.74 12.28
N HIS A 233 -11.46 6.33 13.26
CA HIS A 233 -11.92 4.96 13.39
C HIS A 233 -13.32 4.81 12.77
N PHE A 234 -13.41 3.99 11.73
CA PHE A 234 -14.64 3.70 11.01
C PHE A 234 -14.80 2.19 10.88
N ASP A 235 -15.52 1.56 11.81
CA ASP A 235 -15.86 0.14 11.75
C ASP A 235 -16.74 -0.15 10.52
N TYR A 236 -16.10 -0.46 9.40
CA TYR A 236 -16.76 -0.58 8.10
C TYR A 236 -17.85 -1.66 8.12
N HIS A 237 -17.62 -2.78 8.79
CA HIS A 237 -18.57 -3.89 8.83
C HIS A 237 -19.79 -3.61 9.71
N ALA A 238 -19.63 -2.80 10.75
CA ALA A 238 -20.76 -2.34 11.56
C ALA A 238 -21.53 -1.22 10.86
N LYS A 239 -20.84 -0.33 10.14
CA LYS A 239 -21.42 0.91 9.59
C LYS A 239 -21.91 0.81 8.16
N VAL A 240 -21.39 -0.13 7.36
CA VAL A 240 -21.75 -0.32 5.96
C VAL A 240 -22.35 -1.71 5.79
N THR A 241 -23.60 -1.74 5.33
CA THR A 241 -24.29 -2.97 4.94
C THR A 241 -24.48 -2.98 3.44
N SER A 242 -24.82 -4.13 2.85
CA SER A 242 -25.10 -4.23 1.40
C SER A 242 -26.24 -3.32 0.93
N GLN A 243 -27.07 -2.82 1.86
CA GLN A 243 -28.25 -2.00 1.59
C GLN A 243 -28.11 -0.55 2.06
N ASN A 244 -27.09 -0.22 2.88
CA ASN A 244 -26.90 1.13 3.41
C ASN A 244 -25.43 1.60 3.29
N PHE A 245 -25.22 2.58 2.41
CA PHE A 245 -23.95 3.26 2.17
C PHE A 245 -23.93 4.70 2.68
N GLU A 246 -25.00 5.19 3.31
CA GLU A 246 -25.13 6.59 3.77
C GLU A 246 -24.05 6.93 4.80
N ASN A 247 -23.77 6.02 5.73
CA ASN A 247 -22.71 6.21 6.73
C ASN A 247 -21.32 6.34 6.08
N LEU A 248 -21.08 5.61 4.98
CA LEU A 248 -19.85 5.74 4.22
C LEU A 248 -19.80 7.07 3.49
N GLN A 249 -20.88 7.47 2.83
CA GLN A 249 -20.97 8.76 2.15
C GLN A 249 -20.78 9.93 3.12
N ALA A 250 -21.44 9.90 4.28
CA ALA A 250 -21.27 10.92 5.33
C ALA A 250 -19.83 11.00 5.83
N PHE A 251 -19.17 9.85 6.00
CA PHE A 251 -17.75 9.81 6.38
C PHE A 251 -16.84 10.38 5.28
N LEU A 252 -17.10 10.06 4.01
CA LEU A 252 -16.37 10.59 2.88
C LEU A 252 -16.58 12.10 2.70
N VAL A 253 -17.80 12.60 2.88
CA VAL A 253 -18.11 14.04 2.88
C VAL A 253 -17.36 14.76 3.98
N LYS A 254 -17.27 14.16 5.18
CA LYS A 254 -16.47 14.71 6.29
C LYS A 254 -14.98 14.81 5.94
N MET A 255 -14.44 13.82 5.23
CA MET A 255 -13.02 13.80 4.81
C MET A 255 -12.74 14.68 3.59
N SER A 256 -13.76 14.96 2.78
CA SER A 256 -13.66 15.64 1.50
C SER A 256 -12.83 16.94 1.56
N PRO A 257 -13.03 17.88 2.52
CA PRO A 257 -12.25 19.12 2.55
C PRO A 257 -10.74 18.90 2.67
N GLN A 258 -10.33 17.91 3.46
CA GLN A 258 -8.92 17.56 3.64
C GLN A 258 -8.34 16.91 2.39
N LEU A 259 -9.09 16.00 1.76
CA LEU A 259 -8.64 15.35 0.52
C LEU A 259 -8.50 16.34 -0.64
N HIS A 260 -9.43 17.29 -0.78
CA HIS A 260 -9.33 18.36 -1.77
C HIS A 260 -8.15 19.29 -1.51
N ALA A 261 -7.81 19.55 -0.25
CA ALA A 261 -6.66 20.38 0.11
C ALA A 261 -5.32 19.72 -0.29
N TRP A 262 -5.26 18.39 -0.28
CA TRP A 262 -4.07 17.63 -0.69
C TRP A 262 -3.89 17.52 -2.20
N ASP A 263 -4.94 17.82 -2.97
CA ASP A 263 -4.96 17.77 -4.43
C ASP A 263 -4.55 16.38 -4.98
N PHE A 264 -4.42 16.30 -6.29
CA PHE A 264 -3.91 15.14 -7.00
C PHE A 264 -2.69 15.50 -7.84
N PHE A 265 -1.93 14.49 -8.23
CA PHE A 265 -0.85 14.72 -9.18
C PHE A 265 -1.40 14.88 -10.61
N HIS A 266 -0.95 15.92 -11.30
CA HIS A 266 -1.29 16.16 -12.70
C HIS A 266 -0.10 16.73 -13.46
N MET A 267 0.16 16.14 -14.62
CA MET A 267 1.24 16.52 -15.51
C MET A 267 0.67 16.67 -16.92
N ASP A 268 1.02 17.77 -17.58
CA ASP A 268 0.68 18.04 -18.97
C ASP A 268 1.95 17.99 -19.82
N GLY A 269 2.06 16.94 -20.63
CA GLY A 269 3.31 16.62 -21.34
C GLY A 269 4.45 16.33 -20.35
N SER A 270 5.38 17.28 -20.23
CA SER A 270 6.53 17.21 -19.32
C SER A 270 6.45 18.19 -18.15
N GLU A 271 5.41 19.04 -18.11
CA GLU A 271 5.26 20.06 -17.09
C GLU A 271 4.35 19.55 -15.96
N VAL A 272 4.89 19.54 -14.74
CA VAL A 272 4.12 19.21 -13.54
C VAL A 272 3.24 20.41 -13.18
N LYS A 273 1.92 20.24 -13.29
CA LYS A 273 0.93 21.28 -12.97
C LYS A 273 0.48 21.22 -11.52
N ARG A 274 0.39 20.01 -10.95
CA ARG A 274 -0.08 19.76 -9.58
C ARG A 274 0.68 18.60 -8.96
N LEU A 275 0.89 18.71 -7.65
CA LEU A 275 1.48 17.66 -6.80
C LEU A 275 0.46 17.27 -5.75
N GLN A 276 0.32 15.97 -5.52
CA GLN A 276 -0.38 15.47 -4.35
C GLN A 276 0.48 15.72 -3.11
N LYS A 277 -0.10 16.39 -2.11
CA LYS A 277 0.59 16.84 -0.88
C LYS A 277 0.32 15.97 0.35
N GLY A 278 -0.61 15.02 0.23
CA GLY A 278 -0.92 14.13 1.32
C GLY A 278 -1.62 12.85 0.89
N VAL A 279 -1.66 11.88 1.79
CA VAL A 279 -2.15 10.52 1.52
C VAL A 279 -3.02 9.98 2.64
N VAL A 280 -3.95 9.11 2.24
CA VAL A 280 -4.74 8.32 3.19
C VAL A 280 -4.00 7.01 3.49
N SER A 281 -3.61 6.81 4.75
CA SER A 281 -3.07 5.54 5.25
C SER A 281 -4.17 4.71 5.89
N ARG A 282 -4.46 3.54 5.30
CA ARG A 282 -5.60 2.71 5.70
C ARG A 282 -5.15 1.42 6.37
N LEU A 283 -5.82 1.10 7.46
CA LEU A 283 -5.74 -0.21 8.09
C LEU A 283 -6.96 -1.05 7.72
N PHE A 284 -6.73 -2.28 7.27
CA PHE A 284 -7.79 -3.23 6.98
C PHE A 284 -7.83 -4.38 7.98
N ARG A 285 -9.04 -4.92 8.11
CA ARG A 285 -9.35 -6.08 8.95
C ARG A 285 -8.43 -7.26 8.67
N LEU A 286 -8.07 -7.96 9.74
CA LEU A 286 -7.17 -9.10 9.74
C LEU A 286 -7.60 -10.25 8.80
N TYR A 287 -8.92 -10.42 8.64
CA TYR A 287 -9.52 -11.65 8.08
C TYR A 287 -10.32 -11.49 6.79
N ASN A 288 -10.60 -10.26 6.29
CA ASN A 288 -11.48 -10.09 5.13
C ASN A 288 -10.78 -9.62 3.83
N THR A 289 -11.47 -9.92 2.73
CA THR A 289 -11.04 -10.07 1.35
C THR A 289 -10.95 -8.74 0.58
N LEU A 290 -10.09 -8.73 -0.44
CA LEU A 290 -9.69 -7.61 -1.31
C LEU A 290 -10.81 -6.90 -2.09
N LEU A 291 -12.08 -7.31 -1.99
CA LEU A 291 -13.17 -6.88 -2.89
C LEU A 291 -13.96 -5.65 -2.41
N LEU A 292 -14.31 -5.54 -1.13
CA LEU A 292 -14.96 -4.34 -0.56
C LEU A 292 -14.02 -3.09 -0.45
N PRO A 293 -12.70 -3.25 -0.21
CA PRO A 293 -11.73 -2.15 -0.18
C PRO A 293 -11.59 -1.37 -1.49
N GLY A 294 -11.76 -2.01 -2.65
CA GLY A 294 -11.55 -1.39 -3.96
C GLY A 294 -12.51 -0.23 -4.22
N LEU A 295 -13.78 -0.35 -3.81
CA LEU A 295 -14.76 0.72 -3.89
C LEU A 295 -14.37 1.92 -3.02
N PHE A 296 -13.80 1.70 -1.85
CA PHE A 296 -13.31 2.78 -0.98
C PHE A 296 -12.06 3.45 -1.56
N VAL A 297 -11.13 2.70 -2.18
CA VAL A 297 -10.00 3.26 -2.94
C VAL A 297 -10.51 4.14 -4.08
N ILE A 298 -11.46 3.62 -4.87
CA ILE A 298 -11.99 4.31 -6.04
C ILE A 298 -12.78 5.55 -5.62
N GLN A 299 -13.60 5.47 -4.57
CA GLN A 299 -14.36 6.61 -4.07
C GLN A 299 -13.44 7.68 -3.46
N LEU A 300 -12.40 7.30 -2.73
CA LEU A 300 -11.39 8.27 -2.27
C LEU A 300 -10.64 8.90 -3.44
N GLY A 301 -10.26 8.11 -4.45
CA GLY A 301 -9.59 8.59 -5.65
C GLY A 301 -10.49 9.40 -6.60
N ILE A 302 -11.81 9.33 -6.46
CA ILE A 302 -12.78 10.19 -7.15
C ILE A 302 -12.98 11.51 -6.37
N LEU A 303 -12.82 11.49 -5.06
CA LEU A 303 -12.97 12.66 -4.18
C LEU A 303 -11.70 13.50 -4.04
N SER A 304 -10.53 12.93 -4.35
CA SER A 304 -9.26 13.64 -4.52
C SER A 304 -9.17 14.23 -5.93
#